data_AF-A0A7W1H2N7-F1
#
_entry.id   AF-A0A7W1H2N7-F1
#
_cell.length_a   1.000
_cell.length_b   1.000
_cell.length_c   1.000
_cell.angle_alpha   90.00
_cell.angle_beta   90.00
_cell.angle_gamma   90.00
#
_symmetry.space_group_name_H-M   'P 1'
#
loop_
_entity.id
_entity.type
_entity.pdbx_description
1 polymer ?
#
loop_
_entity_poly.entity_id
_entity_poly.type
_entity_poly.pdbx_seq_one_letter_code
_entity_poly.pdbx_strand_id
1 'polypeptide(L)'
;MDRQRIGLWGTVIFAGAAVVGVMVQLYLIGGYLFDPDDAWLDAHKDFGKVVHLAYILTFLSALVAAWPRWRLALWPFVLAVLGSIQAFLAYGGDVGGGNAGLHAFHAALVPIVVILALFIGWNAWKHIRAMPDTTMNDAARS
;
A
#
# COMPACT_ATOMS: atom_id res chain seq x y z
N MET A 1 14.45 15.71 11.97
CA MET A 1 14.43 14.23 11.86
C MET A 1 15.34 13.82 10.71
N ASP A 2 16.15 12.78 10.89
CA ASP A 2 16.95 12.20 9.82
C ASP A 2 16.05 11.71 8.67
N ARG A 3 16.46 11.94 7.42
CA ARG A 3 15.81 11.47 6.19
C ARG A 3 15.44 9.99 6.28
N GLN A 4 16.32 9.16 6.83
CA GLN A 4 16.05 7.73 6.99
C GLN A 4 14.80 7.50 7.85
N ARG A 5 14.70 8.22 8.97
CA ARG A 5 13.57 8.12 9.91
C ARG A 5 12.27 8.65 9.27
N ILE A 6 12.33 9.76 8.52
CA ILE A 6 11.19 10.31 7.78
C ILE A 6 10.66 9.28 6.77
N GLY A 7 11.55 8.71 5.95
CA GLY A 7 11.18 7.72 4.95
C GLY A 7 10.54 6.48 5.58
N LEU A 8 11.08 5.97 6.69
CA LEU A 8 10.51 4.80 7.38
C LEU A 8 9.12 5.10 7.95
N TRP A 9 8.91 6.27 8.56
CA TRP A 9 7.57 6.66 9.02
C TRP A 9 6.59 6.78 7.86
N GLY A 10 7.00 7.40 6.75
CA GLY A 10 6.21 7.43 5.52
C GLY A 10 5.84 6.02 5.05
N THR A 11 6.80 5.08 5.04
CA THR A 11 6.55 3.68 4.68
C THR A 11 5.49 3.04 5.59
N VAL A 12 5.58 3.23 6.92
CA VAL A 12 4.59 2.68 7.87
C VAL A 12 3.21 3.28 7.61
N ILE A 13 3.13 4.60 7.47
CA ILE A 13 1.86 5.32 7.29
C ILE A 13 1.18 4.89 5.99
N PHE A 14 1.89 4.93 4.86
CA PHE A 14 1.29 4.60 3.56
C PHE A 14 1.02 3.11 3.40
N ALA A 15 1.83 2.22 3.97
CA ALA A 15 1.53 0.79 4.00
C ALA A 15 0.28 0.50 4.85
N GLY A 16 0.14 1.19 5.99
CA GLY A 16 -1.07 1.12 6.81
C GLY A 16 -2.30 1.64 6.07
N ALA A 17 -2.18 2.79 5.41
CA ALA A 17 -3.25 3.36 4.60
C ALA A 17 -3.68 2.44 3.45
N ALA A 18 -2.72 1.74 2.82
CA ALA A 18 -2.99 0.74 1.81
C ALA A 18 -3.81 -0.44 2.37
N VAL A 19 -3.44 -0.97 3.54
CA VAL A 19 -4.19 -2.07 4.20
C VAL A 19 -5.62 -1.63 4.53
N VAL A 20 -5.78 -0.48 5.20
CA VAL A 20 -7.10 0.07 5.54
C VAL A 20 -7.91 0.31 4.26
N GLY A 21 -7.27 0.88 3.24
CA GLY A 21 -7.92 1.19 1.97
C GLY A 21 -8.41 -0.05 1.23
N VAL A 22 -7.66 -1.16 1.26
CA VAL A 22 -8.12 -2.44 0.72
C VAL A 22 -9.34 -2.96 1.48
N MET A 23 -9.38 -2.84 2.81
CA MET A 23 -10.55 -3.27 3.59
C MET A 23 -11.80 -2.45 3.23
N VAL A 24 -11.63 -1.14 3.01
CA VAL A 24 -12.72 -0.29 2.51
C VAL A 24 -13.16 -0.73 1.11
N GLN A 25 -12.24 -1.05 0.20
CA GLN A 25 -12.61 -1.57 -1.12
C GLN A 25 -13.39 -2.88 -1.05
N LEU A 26 -13.03 -3.80 -0.14
CA LEU A 26 -13.75 -5.06 0.10
C LEU A 26 -15.17 -4.80 0.62
N TYR A 27 -15.34 -3.81 1.49
CA TYR A 27 -16.66 -3.37 1.95
C TYR A 27 -17.51 -2.83 0.80
N LEU A 28 -16.93 -1.95 -0.05
CA LEU A 28 -17.65 -1.34 -1.18
C LEU A 28 -18.10 -2.37 -2.23
N ILE A 29 -17.22 -3.30 -2.62
CA ILE A 29 -17.61 -4.37 -3.55
C ILE A 29 -18.59 -5.35 -2.90
N GLY A 30 -18.49 -5.59 -1.59
CA GLY A 30 -19.51 -6.33 -0.84
C GLY A 30 -20.87 -5.64 -0.90
N GLY A 31 -20.91 -4.32 -0.75
CA GLY A 31 -22.12 -3.51 -0.94
C GLY A 31 -22.79 -3.78 -2.28
N TYR A 32 -22.03 -3.70 -3.38
CA TYR A 32 -22.53 -4.02 -4.73
C TYR A 32 -23.09 -5.45 -4.85
N LEU A 33 -22.49 -6.43 -4.18
CA LEU A 33 -22.94 -7.83 -4.23
C LEU A 33 -24.29 -8.05 -3.50
N PHE A 34 -24.55 -7.31 -2.42
CA PHE A 34 -25.78 -7.43 -1.64
C PHE A 34 -26.87 -6.45 -2.08
N ASP A 35 -26.47 -5.33 -2.67
CA ASP A 35 -27.33 -4.28 -3.20
C ASP A 35 -26.70 -3.76 -4.51
N PRO A 36 -27.10 -4.32 -5.69
CA PRO A 36 -26.48 -4.05 -6.99
C PRO A 36 -26.75 -2.63 -7.55
N ASP A 37 -26.45 -1.62 -6.76
CA ASP A 37 -26.39 -0.22 -7.17
C ASP A 37 -24.99 0.10 -7.72
N ASP A 38 -24.95 0.61 -8.95
CA ASP A 38 -23.71 1.03 -9.62
C ASP A 38 -22.90 2.05 -8.80
N ALA A 39 -23.54 2.82 -7.92
CA ALA A 39 -22.87 3.72 -6.99
C ALA A 39 -21.83 3.02 -6.11
N TRP A 40 -22.08 1.77 -5.68
CA TRP A 40 -21.12 0.97 -4.91
C TRP A 40 -19.90 0.60 -5.74
N LEU A 41 -20.13 0.17 -6.98
CA LEU A 41 -19.08 -0.23 -7.90
C LEU A 41 -18.21 0.95 -8.32
N ASP A 42 -18.83 2.09 -8.58
CA ASP A 42 -18.11 3.32 -8.92
C ASP A 42 -17.29 3.84 -7.74
N ALA A 43 -17.87 3.83 -6.53
CA ALA A 43 -17.12 4.16 -5.31
C ALA A 43 -15.94 3.21 -5.09
N HIS A 44 -16.12 1.90 -5.30
CA HIS A 44 -15.05 0.92 -5.23
C HIS A 44 -13.90 1.26 -6.20
N LYS A 45 -14.24 1.53 -7.48
CA LYS A 45 -13.27 1.88 -8.52
C LYS A 45 -12.55 3.19 -8.24
N ASP A 46 -13.26 4.23 -7.81
CA ASP A 46 -12.65 5.53 -7.54
C ASP A 46 -11.77 5.51 -6.30
N PHE A 47 -12.23 4.85 -5.24
CA PHE A 47 -11.42 4.67 -4.05
C PHE A 47 -10.19 3.78 -4.32
N GLY A 48 -10.28 2.83 -5.26
CA GLY A 48 -9.13 2.08 -5.77
C GLY A 48 -7.96 2.95 -6.26
N LYS A 49 -8.22 4.15 -6.81
CA LYS A 49 -7.17 5.12 -7.19
C LYS A 49 -6.38 5.60 -5.99
N VAL A 50 -7.08 5.86 -4.88
CA VAL A 50 -6.47 6.31 -3.62
C VAL A 50 -5.61 5.21 -3.01
N VAL A 51 -6.10 3.96 -3.04
CA VAL A 51 -5.32 2.79 -2.57
C VAL A 51 -4.08 2.57 -3.45
N HIS A 52 -4.21 2.71 -4.77
CA HIS A 52 -3.07 2.63 -5.69
C HIS A 52 -2.03 3.70 -5.39
N LEU A 53 -2.44 4.94 -5.17
CA LEU A 53 -1.55 6.02 -4.74
C LEU A 53 -0.80 5.66 -3.45
N ALA A 54 -1.48 5.05 -2.46
CA ALA A 54 -0.83 4.60 -1.23
C ALA A 54 0.26 3.55 -1.48
N TYR A 55 0.08 2.63 -2.45
CA TYR A 55 1.14 1.69 -2.85
C TYR A 55 2.38 2.41 -3.40
N ILE A 56 2.16 3.40 -4.29
CA ILE A 56 3.25 4.20 -4.86
C ILE A 56 3.98 5.00 -3.78
N LEU A 57 3.25 5.68 -2.89
CA LEU A 57 3.83 6.47 -1.82
C LEU A 57 4.57 5.61 -0.78
N THR A 58 4.13 4.36 -0.56
CA THR A 58 4.86 3.38 0.25
C THR A 58 6.24 3.10 -0.35
N PHE A 59 6.31 2.87 -1.67
CA PHE A 59 7.57 2.67 -2.38
C PHE A 59 8.48 3.90 -2.34
N LEU A 60 7.95 5.08 -2.65
CA LEU A 60 8.74 6.32 -2.65
C LEU A 60 9.29 6.64 -1.26
N SER A 61 8.49 6.42 -0.21
CA SER A 61 8.95 6.63 1.18
C SER A 61 10.05 5.65 1.57
N ALA A 62 9.90 4.37 1.18
CA ALA A 62 10.92 3.36 1.43
C ALA A 62 12.21 3.65 0.65
N LEU A 63 12.09 4.23 -0.55
CA LEU A 63 13.22 4.67 -1.32
C LEU A 63 13.99 5.81 -0.63
N VAL A 64 13.27 6.82 -0.14
CA VAL A 64 13.86 7.91 0.66
C VAL A 64 14.60 7.36 1.88
N ALA A 65 14.03 6.37 2.55
CA ALA A 65 14.66 5.71 3.69
C ALA A 65 15.92 4.90 3.31
N ALA A 66 15.85 4.14 2.23
CA ALA A 66 16.87 3.16 1.86
C ALA A 66 18.10 3.77 1.18
N TRP A 67 17.99 4.97 0.62
CA TRP A 67 19.03 5.54 -0.24
C TRP A 67 20.38 5.71 0.46
N PRO A 68 21.53 5.49 -0.21
CA PRO A 68 21.68 4.96 -1.58
C PRO A 68 21.61 3.42 -1.64
N ARG A 69 21.30 2.74 -0.54
CA ARG A 69 21.27 1.27 -0.42
C ARG A 69 19.85 0.73 -0.58
N TRP A 70 19.41 0.60 -1.83
CA TRP A 70 18.05 0.25 -2.28
C TRP A 70 17.45 -1.08 -1.79
N ARG A 71 18.19 -1.93 -1.07
CA ARG A 71 17.72 -3.28 -0.68
C ARG A 71 16.42 -3.26 0.11
N LEU A 72 16.19 -2.23 0.94
CA LEU A 72 14.96 -2.09 1.72
C LEU A 72 13.75 -1.65 0.89
N ALA A 73 13.96 -1.15 -0.34
CA ALA A 73 12.91 -0.70 -1.24
C ALA A 73 12.37 -1.82 -2.15
N LEU A 74 12.96 -3.02 -2.14
CA LEU A 74 12.57 -4.14 -3.01
C LEU A 74 11.10 -4.57 -2.78
N TRP A 75 10.71 -4.84 -1.54
CA TRP A 75 9.33 -5.26 -1.24
C TRP A 75 8.30 -4.16 -1.50
N PRO A 76 8.55 -2.90 -1.12
CA PRO A 76 7.72 -1.77 -1.53
C PRO A 76 7.60 -1.61 -3.04
N PHE A 77 8.67 -1.86 -3.80
CA PHE A 77 8.62 -1.87 -5.27
C PHE A 77 7.70 -2.98 -5.79
N VAL A 78 7.81 -4.20 -5.26
CA VAL A 78 6.90 -5.31 -5.62
C VAL A 78 5.45 -4.95 -5.32
N LEU A 79 5.17 -4.32 -4.18
CA LEU A 79 3.83 -3.84 -3.83
C LEU A 79 3.32 -2.81 -4.85
N ALA A 80 4.15 -1.83 -5.23
CA ALA A 80 3.80 -0.83 -6.23
C ALA A 80 3.50 -1.45 -7.59
N VAL A 81 4.27 -2.47 -8.01
CA VAL A 81 4.03 -3.21 -9.26
C VAL A 81 2.71 -3.99 -9.21
N LEU A 82 2.51 -4.81 -8.17
CA LEU A 82 1.28 -5.60 -8.02
C LEU A 82 0.04 -4.71 -7.91
N GLY A 83 0.13 -3.62 -7.14
CA GLY A 83 -0.93 -2.63 -7.02
C GLY A 83 -1.24 -1.92 -8.35
N SER A 84 -0.22 -1.66 -9.17
CA SER A 84 -0.41 -1.10 -10.52
C SER A 84 -1.07 -2.11 -11.47
N ILE A 85 -0.74 -3.40 -11.36
CA ILE A 85 -1.44 -4.46 -12.09
C ILE A 85 -2.91 -4.51 -11.66
N GLN A 86 -3.21 -4.49 -10.36
CA GLN A 86 -4.60 -4.46 -9.87
C GLN A 86 -5.38 -3.24 -10.39
N ALA A 87 -4.78 -2.05 -10.35
CA ALA A 87 -5.38 -0.83 -10.88
C ALA A 87 -5.63 -0.94 -12.40
N PHE A 88 -4.64 -1.39 -13.17
CA PHE A 88 -4.79 -1.59 -14.62
C PHE A 88 -5.91 -2.57 -14.95
N LEU A 89 -6.01 -3.69 -14.21
CA LEU A 89 -7.09 -4.65 -14.39
C LEU A 89 -8.46 -4.03 -14.09
N ALA A 90 -8.58 -3.22 -13.05
CA ALA A 90 -9.85 -2.59 -12.66
C ALA A 90 -10.34 -1.52 -13.67
N TYR A 91 -9.44 -0.83 -14.38
CA TYR A 91 -9.81 0.21 -15.36
C TYR A 91 -9.80 -0.26 -16.82
N GLY A 92 -8.83 -1.08 -17.20
CA GLY A 92 -8.64 -1.55 -18.57
C GLY A 92 -9.27 -2.92 -18.84
N GLY A 93 -9.61 -3.66 -17.78
CA GLY A 93 -10.27 -4.94 -17.85
C GLY A 93 -11.77 -4.83 -17.60
N ASP A 94 -12.56 -5.69 -18.25
CA ASP A 94 -13.98 -5.86 -17.97
C ASP A 94 -14.22 -6.58 -16.63
N VAL A 95 -13.68 -6.02 -15.54
CA VAL A 95 -13.81 -6.55 -14.17
C VAL A 95 -15.24 -6.35 -13.65
N GLY A 96 -16.00 -5.43 -14.25
CA GLY A 96 -17.43 -5.23 -14.00
C GLY A 96 -18.37 -5.98 -14.95
N GLY A 97 -17.86 -6.75 -15.92
CA GLY A 97 -18.67 -7.46 -16.91
C GLY A 97 -18.35 -8.95 -17.02
N GLY A 98 -18.46 -9.51 -18.22
CA GLY A 98 -18.62 -10.96 -18.44
C GLY A 98 -17.38 -11.83 -18.20
N ASN A 99 -16.21 -11.23 -17.92
CA ASN A 99 -14.96 -11.97 -17.77
C ASN A 99 -14.68 -12.37 -16.31
N ALA A 100 -15.36 -13.43 -15.86
CA ALA A 100 -15.22 -13.99 -14.51
C ALA A 100 -13.77 -14.36 -14.14
N GLY A 101 -12.95 -14.77 -15.11
CA GLY A 101 -11.54 -15.11 -14.89
C GLY A 101 -10.70 -13.89 -14.51
N LEU A 102 -10.94 -12.75 -15.14
CA LEU A 102 -10.25 -11.50 -14.83
C LEU A 102 -10.62 -10.96 -13.45
N HIS A 103 -11.91 -11.06 -13.12
CA HIS A 103 -12.42 -10.68 -11.80
C HIS A 103 -11.82 -11.55 -10.69
N ALA A 104 -11.78 -12.88 -10.90
CA ALA A 104 -11.17 -13.82 -9.95
C ALA A 104 -9.67 -13.56 -9.77
N PHE A 105 -8.94 -13.27 -10.85
CA PHE A 105 -7.52 -12.93 -10.76
C PHE A 105 -7.28 -11.62 -10.00
N HIS A 106 -8.05 -10.57 -10.28
CA HIS A 106 -7.98 -9.31 -9.53
C HIS A 106 -8.24 -9.53 -8.03
N ALA A 107 -9.28 -10.30 -7.69
CA ALA A 107 -9.60 -10.67 -6.31
C ALA A 107 -8.49 -11.51 -5.64
N ALA A 108 -7.87 -12.44 -6.36
CA ALA A 108 -6.79 -13.28 -5.85
C ALA A 108 -5.53 -12.48 -5.46
N LEU A 109 -5.29 -11.33 -6.09
CA LEU A 109 -4.18 -10.44 -5.73
C LEU A 109 -4.39 -9.70 -4.40
N VAL A 110 -5.63 -9.53 -3.96
CA VAL A 110 -5.98 -8.80 -2.72
C VAL A 110 -5.26 -9.33 -1.48
N PRO A 111 -5.34 -10.63 -1.11
CA PRO A 111 -4.63 -11.13 0.06
C PRO A 111 -3.11 -10.97 -0.07
N ILE A 112 -2.56 -11.06 -1.29
CA ILE A 112 -1.13 -10.91 -1.55
C ILE A 112 -0.67 -9.49 -1.21
N VAL A 113 -1.36 -8.47 -1.73
CA VAL A 113 -0.98 -7.06 -1.48
C VAL A 113 -1.21 -6.67 -0.02
N VAL A 114 -2.23 -7.22 0.65
CA VAL A 114 -2.46 -6.98 2.09
C VAL A 114 -1.32 -7.56 2.93
N ILE A 115 -0.96 -8.83 2.71
CA ILE A 115 0.15 -9.47 3.42
C ILE A 115 1.45 -8.72 3.16
N LEU A 116 1.70 -8.33 1.91
CA LEU A 116 2.91 -7.60 1.53
C LEU A 116 2.97 -6.22 2.20
N ALA A 117 1.86 -5.47 2.20
CA ALA A 117 1.79 -4.16 2.87
C ALA A 117 2.00 -4.27 4.39
N LEU A 118 1.37 -5.26 5.04
CA LEU A 118 1.59 -5.56 6.46
C LEU A 118 3.05 -5.90 6.75
N PHE A 119 3.64 -6.78 5.92
CA PHE A 119 5.04 -7.16 6.04
C PHE A 119 5.99 -5.96 5.90
N ILE A 120 5.74 -5.09 4.92
CA ILE A 120 6.51 -3.86 4.70
C ILE A 120 6.41 -2.93 5.90
N GLY A 121 5.19 -2.65 6.35
CA GLY A 121 4.93 -1.78 7.51
C GLY A 121 5.60 -2.32 8.78
N TRP A 122 5.46 -3.62 9.05
CA TRP A 122 6.13 -4.27 10.17
C TRP A 122 7.65 -4.19 10.08
N ASN A 123 8.22 -4.42 8.90
CA ASN A 123 9.66 -4.33 8.70
C ASN A 123 10.17 -2.91 8.93
N ALA A 124 9.48 -1.89 8.39
CA ALA A 124 9.84 -0.48 8.61
C ALA A 124 9.75 -0.11 10.09
N TRP A 125 8.69 -0.54 10.79
CA TRP A 125 8.51 -0.34 12.23
C TRP A 125 9.67 -0.91 13.06
N LYS A 126 10.13 -2.14 12.75
CA LYS A 126 11.30 -2.74 13.40
C LYS A 126 12.56 -1.89 13.23
N HIS A 127 12.77 -1.30 12.05
CA HIS A 127 13.92 -0.43 11.81
C HIS A 127 13.82 0.87 12.61
N ILE A 128 12.65 1.48 12.70
CA ILE A 128 12.44 2.69 13.52
C ILE A 128 12.77 2.41 14.99
N ARG A 129 12.29 1.28 15.54
CA ARG A 129 12.55 0.90 16.94
C ARG A 129 14.01 0.57 17.24
N ALA A 130 14.78 0.18 16.23
CA ALA A 130 16.20 -0.11 16.37
C ALA A 130 17.10 1.14 16.23
N MET A 131 16.54 2.30 15.85
CA MET A 131 17.31 3.53 15.70
C MET A 131 17.56 4.21 17.05
N PRO A 132 18.80 4.69 17.31
CA PRO A 132 19.09 5.50 18.48
C PRO A 132 18.21 6.75 18.56
N ASP A 133 17.79 7.13 19.77
CA ASP A 133 17.08 8.39 19.99
C ASP A 133 18.03 9.56 19.74
N THR A 134 17.70 10.37 18.73
CA THR A 134 18.52 11.52 18.34
C THR A 134 18.52 12.62 19.40
N THR A 135 17.49 12.67 20.25
CA THR A 135 17.35 13.67 21.33
C THR A 135 18.39 13.52 22.45
N MET A 136 18.87 12.31 22.74
CA MET A 136 19.89 12.11 23.78
C MET A 136 21.31 12.43 23.30
N ASN A 137 21.58 12.27 21.99
CA ASN A 137 22.91 12.55 21.44
C ASN A 137 23.19 14.04 21.27
N ASP A 138 22.16 14.86 21.05
CA ASP A 138 22.33 16.32 20.93
C ASP A 138 22.58 16.95 22.31
N ALA A 139 21.94 16.46 23.37
CA ALA A 139 22.15 16.93 24.75
C ALA A 139 23.50 16.51 25.35
N ALA A 140 24.11 15.42 24.87
CA ALA A 140 25.43 14.97 25.29
C ALA A 140 26.58 15.69 24.56
N ARG A 141 26.27 16.50 23.55
CA ARG A 141 27.23 17.24 22.71
C ARG A 141 27.16 18.77 22.88
N SER A 142 26.26 19.25 23.73
CA SER A 142 26.12 20.67 24.15
C SER A 142 26.69 20.87 25.54
#